data_AF-A0A8X6SAP4-F1
#
_entry.id   AF-A0A8X6SAP4-F1
#
_cell.length_a   1.000
_cell.length_b   1.000
_cell.length_c   1.000
_cell.angle_alpha   90.00
_cell.angle_beta   90.00
_cell.angle_gamma   90.00
#
_symmetry.space_group_name_H-M   'P 1'
#
loop_
_entity.id
_entity.type
_entity.pdbx_description
1 polymer ?
#
loop_
_entity_poly.entity_id
_entity_poly.type
_entity_poly.pdbx_seq_one_letter_code
_entity_poly.pdbx_strand_id
1 'polypeptide(L)'
;MSIKQKEKAKKIWSFTDCTPTDQPFEYISVDTLSLCVGGFNYYNSTKKCLHLIIGHETRYVWAFASKSETTETYANCLKQLFQIQIPIKLLTDRNGALTSSRFKRFLRNYNVKQLLTTSHHPQTNGKWDRVNQSIVTKLRCKVNSSPTKIPWTKFLEQVINEYNLTPHSVTKFPPACLLFGTLPYTPPLAQNQVYSPVEEARRFAKENTIKYHEKNKIKYDARFIDSPFEPGDIVL
;
A
#
# COMPACT_ATOMS: atom_id res chain seq x y z
N MET A 1 5.81 -26.27 42.51
CA MET A 1 6.98 -25.56 41.96
C MET A 1 7.13 -25.96 40.50
N SER A 2 7.12 -25.11 39.48
CA SER A 2 7.01 -23.66 39.37
C SER A 2 6.40 -23.35 38.01
N ILE A 3 5.30 -22.60 38.02
CA ILE A 3 4.68 -21.99 36.85
C ILE A 3 5.68 -20.99 36.28
N LYS A 4 6.26 -21.27 35.10
CA LYS A 4 7.05 -20.26 34.38
C LYS A 4 6.10 -19.23 33.77
N GLN A 5 6.43 -17.99 34.02
CA GLN A 5 5.66 -16.78 33.77
C GLN A 5 5.11 -16.73 32.34
N LYS A 6 3.82 -16.40 32.22
CA LYS A 6 3.17 -15.96 30.99
C LYS A 6 3.98 -14.79 30.41
N GLU A 7 4.72 -15.03 29.33
CA GLU A 7 5.14 -13.95 28.45
C GLU A 7 3.88 -13.22 27.99
N LYS A 8 3.83 -11.91 28.19
CA LYS A 8 2.73 -11.06 27.73
C LYS A 8 2.58 -11.27 26.22
N ALA A 9 1.51 -11.96 25.81
CA ALA A 9 1.12 -12.10 24.42
C ALA A 9 1.07 -10.69 23.79
N LYS A 10 2.01 -10.41 22.87
CA LYS A 10 1.99 -9.17 22.09
C LYS A 10 0.68 -9.16 21.32
N LYS A 11 -0.15 -8.13 21.55
CA LYS A 11 -1.48 -7.96 20.94
C LYS A 11 -1.39 -8.22 19.43
N ILE A 12 -1.96 -9.35 19.00
CA ILE A 12 -2.07 -9.77 17.60
C ILE A 12 -3.26 -8.98 17.03
N TRP A 13 -3.00 -8.12 16.05
CA TRP A 13 -4.04 -7.34 15.39
C TRP A 13 -4.72 -8.21 14.33
N SER A 14 -6.05 -8.32 14.40
CA SER A 14 -6.88 -9.09 13.47
C SER A 14 -7.57 -8.15 12.48
N PHE A 15 -8.16 -8.71 11.42
CA PHE A 15 -8.78 -7.98 10.30
C PHE A 15 -9.81 -6.90 10.70
N THR A 16 -10.38 -7.01 11.90
CA THR A 16 -11.25 -5.99 12.52
C THR A 16 -10.59 -4.62 12.72
N ASP A 17 -9.27 -4.50 12.62
CA ASP A 17 -8.54 -3.26 12.90
C ASP A 17 -8.15 -2.45 11.64
N CYS A 18 -8.49 -2.93 10.44
CA CYS A 18 -8.27 -2.23 9.16
C CYS A 18 -9.61 -1.79 8.54
N THR A 19 -10.41 -1.03 9.28
CA THR A 19 -11.62 -0.43 8.74
C THR A 19 -11.28 0.66 7.71
N PRO A 20 -12.15 0.92 6.72
CA PRO A 20 -12.05 2.15 5.95
C PRO A 20 -12.14 3.33 6.93
N THR A 21 -11.03 4.04 7.04
CA THR A 21 -10.82 5.23 7.88
C THR A 21 -11.69 6.38 7.35
N ASP A 22 -11.77 7.49 8.09
CA ASP A 22 -12.62 8.63 7.69
C ASP A 22 -11.81 9.79 7.13
N GLN A 23 -10.49 9.82 7.39
CA GLN A 23 -9.63 10.92 7.02
C GLN A 23 -8.35 10.48 6.28
N PRO A 24 -7.89 11.26 5.28
CA PRO A 24 -6.58 11.04 4.68
C PRO A 24 -5.49 11.12 5.76
N PHE A 25 -4.42 10.34 5.61
CA PHE A 25 -3.31 10.23 6.57
C PHE A 25 -3.66 9.62 7.94
N GLU A 26 -4.90 9.21 8.22
CA GLU A 26 -5.15 8.40 9.42
C GLU A 26 -4.36 7.07 9.34
N TYR A 27 -4.39 6.46 8.15
CA TYR A 27 -3.77 5.18 7.92
C TYR A 27 -3.04 5.11 6.58
N ILE A 28 -1.75 4.77 6.67
CA ILE A 28 -0.86 4.59 5.53
C ILE A 28 -0.20 3.22 5.65
N SER A 29 -0.05 2.55 4.51
CA SER A 29 0.69 1.31 4.42
C SER A 29 1.99 1.53 3.67
N VAL A 30 3.06 0.90 4.16
CA VAL A 30 4.34 0.81 3.45
C VAL A 30 4.46 -0.61 2.94
N ASP A 31 4.65 -0.70 1.64
CA ASP A 31 4.94 -1.92 0.92
C ASP A 31 6.27 -1.75 0.16
N THR A 32 7.03 -2.82 0.00
CA THR A 32 8.30 -2.78 -0.72
C THR A 32 8.40 -3.91 -1.71
N LEU A 33 8.59 -3.50 -2.95
CA LEU A 33 8.81 -4.40 -4.07
C LEU A 33 10.30 -4.46 -4.38
N SER A 34 10.88 -5.64 -4.19
CA SER A 34 12.22 -5.94 -4.69
C SER A 34 12.15 -6.16 -6.21
N LEU A 35 12.40 -5.10 -6.99
CA LEU A 35 12.28 -5.13 -8.45
C LEU A 35 13.36 -5.98 -9.14
N CYS A 36 14.44 -6.31 -8.42
CA CYS A 36 15.42 -7.30 -8.85
C CYS A 36 14.81 -8.67 -9.12
N VAL A 37 13.81 -9.08 -8.32
CA VAL A 37 13.13 -10.37 -8.48
C VAL A 37 12.10 -10.29 -9.61
N GLY A 38 11.56 -9.10 -9.88
CA GLY A 38 10.58 -8.84 -10.93
C GLY A 38 11.14 -8.64 -12.35
N GLY A 39 12.37 -9.06 -12.65
CA GLY A 39 12.95 -8.99 -13.99
C GLY A 39 13.44 -7.61 -14.45
N PHE A 40 13.46 -6.60 -13.57
CA PHE A 40 13.96 -5.25 -13.91
C PHE A 40 15.49 -5.12 -13.83
N ASN A 41 16.22 -6.20 -13.55
CA ASN A 41 17.69 -6.23 -13.52
C ASN A 41 18.34 -5.85 -14.87
N TYR A 42 17.57 -5.86 -15.97
CA TYR A 42 18.06 -5.62 -17.33
C TYR A 42 18.26 -4.14 -17.72
N TYR A 43 17.86 -3.18 -16.88
CA TYR A 43 17.74 -1.77 -17.29
C TYR A 43 18.80 -0.81 -16.72
N ASN A 44 19.99 -1.30 -16.36
CA ASN A 44 21.14 -0.48 -15.93
C ASN A 44 20.87 0.51 -14.77
N SER A 45 19.89 0.23 -13.91
CA SER A 45 19.65 1.03 -12.72
C SER A 45 20.51 0.54 -11.55
N THR A 46 21.19 1.47 -10.86
CA THR A 46 21.88 1.15 -9.59
C THR A 46 20.89 0.92 -8.45
N LYS A 47 19.63 1.32 -8.61
CA LYS A 47 18.52 1.14 -7.67
C LYS A 47 17.76 -0.15 -8.00
N LYS A 48 17.55 -0.96 -6.97
CA LYS A 48 17.09 -2.35 -7.00
C LYS A 48 15.71 -2.54 -6.36
N CYS A 49 15.35 -1.65 -5.44
CA CYS A 49 14.12 -1.74 -4.66
C CYS A 49 13.21 -0.55 -4.95
N LEU A 50 11.91 -0.81 -4.99
CA LEU A 50 10.85 0.17 -5.11
C LEU A 50 9.99 0.11 -3.85
N HIS A 51 10.05 1.17 -3.05
CA HIS A 51 9.22 1.33 -1.86
C HIS A 51 7.95 2.09 -2.26
N LEU A 52 6.79 1.49 -2.05
CA LEU A 52 5.49 2.09 -2.28
C LEU A 52 4.86 2.41 -0.93
N ILE A 53 4.54 3.67 -0.73
CA ILE A 53 3.79 4.12 0.43
C ILE A 53 2.40 4.49 -0.08
N ILE A 54 1.36 3.92 0.51
CA ILE A 54 0.02 4.00 -0.06
C ILE A 54 -0.99 4.42 1.00
N GLY A 55 -1.77 5.45 0.68
CA GLY A 55 -2.86 5.92 1.53
C GLY A 55 -4.03 4.94 1.53
N HIS A 56 -4.48 4.50 2.71
CA HIS A 56 -5.57 3.53 2.82
C HIS A 56 -6.96 4.12 2.53
N GLU A 57 -7.14 5.44 2.55
CA GLU A 57 -8.37 6.08 2.08
C GLU A 57 -8.31 6.34 0.58
N THR A 58 -7.33 7.16 0.21
CA THR A 58 -7.24 7.80 -1.10
C THR A 58 -6.69 6.88 -2.18
N ARG A 59 -6.02 5.79 -1.81
CA ARG A 59 -5.17 4.97 -2.71
C ARG A 59 -4.04 5.75 -3.34
N TYR A 60 -3.72 6.92 -2.81
CA TYR A 60 -2.63 7.74 -3.33
C TYR A 60 -1.32 7.03 -3.06
N VAL A 61 -0.49 6.93 -4.10
CA VAL A 61 0.79 6.23 -4.04
C VAL A 61 1.93 7.25 -4.05
N TRP A 62 2.80 7.15 -3.05
CA TRP A 62 4.14 7.71 -3.09
C TRP A 62 5.13 6.59 -3.36
N ALA A 63 6.13 6.86 -4.20
CA ALA A 63 7.10 5.84 -4.59
C ALA A 63 8.54 6.33 -4.45
N PHE A 64 9.40 5.48 -3.90
CA PHE A 64 10.80 5.79 -3.69
C PHE A 64 11.67 4.63 -4.18
N ALA A 65 12.64 4.94 -5.04
CA ALA A 65 13.59 3.96 -5.54
C ALA A 65 14.88 4.00 -4.70
N SER A 66 15.36 2.83 -4.27
CA SER A 66 16.56 2.68 -3.44
C SER A 66 17.45 1.51 -3.90
N LYS A 67 18.67 1.43 -3.36
CA LYS A 67 19.60 0.31 -3.60
C LYS A 67 19.40 -0.85 -2.62
N SER A 68 18.78 -0.60 -1.46
CA SER A 68 18.73 -1.53 -0.34
C SER A 68 17.54 -1.28 0.57
N GLU A 69 17.08 -2.34 1.23
CA GLU A 69 15.92 -2.34 2.13
C GLU A 69 16.36 -2.17 3.59
N THR A 70 17.23 -1.18 3.85
CA THR A 70 17.73 -0.91 5.19
C THR A 70 16.76 -0.06 6.00
N THR A 71 16.90 -0.09 7.33
CA THR A 71 16.10 0.74 8.24
C THR A 71 16.23 2.22 7.91
N GLU A 72 17.44 2.67 7.56
CA GLU A 72 17.77 4.04 7.20
C GLU A 72 17.08 4.44 5.90
N THR A 73 17.05 3.55 4.90
CA THR A 73 16.30 3.78 3.65
C THR A 73 14.83 4.04 3.95
N TYR A 74 14.19 3.16 4.73
CA TYR A 74 12.78 3.32 5.10
C TYR A 74 12.51 4.60 5.85
N ALA A 75 13.35 4.93 6.84
CA ALA A 75 13.22 6.15 7.62
C ALA A 75 13.36 7.40 6.73
N ASN A 76 14.28 7.40 5.76
CA ASN A 76 14.45 8.53 4.85
C ASN A 76 13.25 8.71 3.90
N CYS A 77 12.69 7.61 3.38
CA CYS A 77 11.48 7.67 2.56
C CYS A 77 10.29 8.24 3.37
N LEU A 78 10.10 7.75 4.60
CA LEU A 78 9.03 8.23 5.47
C LEU A 78 9.23 9.67 5.92
N LYS A 79 10.46 10.11 6.17
CA LYS A 79 10.76 11.52 6.49
C LYS A 79 10.28 12.48 5.40
N GLN A 80 10.47 12.13 4.14
CA GLN A 80 10.00 12.95 3.01
C GLN A 80 8.47 13.05 3.01
N LEU A 81 7.77 11.95 3.31
CA LEU A 81 6.32 11.97 3.43
C LEU A 81 5.84 12.78 4.65
N PHE A 82 6.53 12.66 5.78
CA PHE A 82 6.17 13.32 7.03
C PHE A 82 6.37 14.84 6.97
N GLN A 83 7.09 15.36 5.98
CA GLN A 83 7.14 16.80 5.68
C GLN A 83 5.81 17.33 5.12
N ILE A 84 5.04 16.48 4.45
CA ILE A 84 3.72 16.83 3.93
C ILE A 84 2.70 16.68 5.07
N GLN A 85 2.62 15.48 5.64
CA GLN A 85 1.72 15.18 6.76
C GLN A 85 2.19 13.92 7.48
N ILE A 86 2.14 13.94 8.81
CA ILE A 86 2.47 12.80 9.65
C ILE A 86 1.22 11.92 9.82
N PRO A 87 1.27 10.62 9.50
CA PRO A 87 0.14 9.72 9.68
C PRO A 87 -0.02 9.28 11.13
N ILE A 88 -1.24 8.90 11.52
CA ILE A 88 -1.51 8.40 12.88
C ILE A 88 -1.01 6.95 13.02
N LYS A 89 -1.30 6.12 12.01
CA LYS A 89 -0.99 4.69 11.99
C LYS A 89 -0.23 4.32 10.72
N LEU A 90 0.81 3.51 10.88
CA LEU A 90 1.62 2.98 9.78
C LEU A 90 1.55 1.45 9.75
N LEU A 91 0.97 0.88 8.71
CA LEU A 91 1.01 -0.56 8.46
C LEU A 91 2.29 -0.94 7.73
N THR A 92 3.03 -1.90 8.27
CA THR A 92 4.27 -2.39 7.66
C THR A 92 4.32 -3.91 7.70
N ASP A 93 5.08 -4.49 6.78
CA ASP A 93 5.45 -5.90 6.88
C ASP A 93 6.39 -6.20 8.04
N ARG A 94 6.49 -7.49 8.37
CA ARG A 94 7.34 -8.03 9.44
C ARG A 94 8.82 -8.14 9.04
N ASN A 95 9.27 -7.35 8.07
CA ASN A 95 10.67 -7.41 7.65
C ASN A 95 11.62 -6.92 8.78
N GLY A 96 12.86 -7.42 8.77
CA GLY A 96 13.82 -7.13 9.84
C GLY A 96 14.14 -5.64 10.01
N ALA A 97 14.14 -4.88 8.91
CA ALA A 97 14.40 -3.44 8.92
C ALA A 97 13.28 -2.65 9.61
N LEU A 98 12.01 -2.94 9.29
CA LEU A 98 10.83 -2.28 9.83
C LEU A 98 10.49 -2.77 11.25
N THR A 99 11.01 -3.91 11.68
CA THR A 99 10.82 -4.39 13.07
C THR A 99 11.96 -4.00 14.02
N SER A 100 13.02 -3.38 13.49
CA SER A 100 14.21 -2.97 14.25
C SER A 100 13.90 -1.95 15.36
N SER A 101 14.73 -1.96 16.40
CA SER A 101 14.62 -0.98 17.51
C SER A 101 14.81 0.47 17.02
N ARG A 102 15.68 0.66 16.03
CA ARG A 102 15.95 1.96 15.39
C ARG A 102 14.72 2.47 14.64
N PHE A 103 14.03 1.61 13.88
CA PHE A 103 12.81 1.99 13.18
C PHE A 103 11.67 2.33 14.14
N LYS A 104 11.48 1.52 15.18
CA LYS A 104 10.50 1.78 16.23
C LYS A 104 10.76 3.11 16.95
N ARG A 105 12.03 3.44 17.22
CA ARG A 105 12.42 4.73 17.80
C ARG A 105 12.12 5.88 16.84
N PHE A 106 12.42 5.72 15.56
CA PHE A 106 12.07 6.70 14.53
C PHE A 106 10.57 6.99 14.54
N LEU A 107 9.70 5.98 14.49
CA LEU A 107 8.25 6.19 14.52
C LEU A 107 7.75 6.85 15.81
N ARG A 108 8.32 6.47 16.96
CA ARG A 108 7.98 7.09 18.25
C ARG A 108 8.28 8.58 18.28
N ASN A 109 9.35 9.04 17.64
CA ASN A 109 9.69 10.46 17.58
C ASN A 109 8.67 11.30 16.78
N TYR A 110 7.90 10.67 15.90
CA TYR A 110 6.82 11.29 15.13
C TYR A 110 5.43 10.92 15.68
N ASN A 111 5.37 10.29 16.85
CA ASN A 111 4.14 9.79 17.47
C ASN A 111 3.30 8.86 16.56
N VAL A 112 3.95 8.16 15.64
CA VAL A 112 3.29 7.24 14.69
C VAL A 112 3.16 5.85 15.30
N LYS A 113 1.94 5.29 15.28
CA LYS A 113 1.69 3.92 15.75
C LYS A 113 1.97 2.91 14.63
N GLN A 114 2.95 2.04 14.84
CA GLN A 114 3.21 0.93 13.92
C GLN A 114 2.19 -0.20 14.10
N LEU A 115 1.60 -0.64 13.01
CA LEU A 115 0.85 -1.89 12.88
C LEU A 115 1.65 -2.84 11.99
N LEU A 116 1.70 -4.12 12.36
CA LEU A 116 2.39 -5.13 11.59
C LEU A 116 1.37 -5.99 10.85
N THR A 117 1.56 -6.20 9.55
CA THR A 117 0.80 -7.21 8.80
C THR A 117 1.01 -8.59 9.44
N THR A 118 0.03 -9.49 9.31
CA THR A 118 0.25 -10.90 9.63
C THR A 118 0.63 -11.66 8.36
N SER A 119 1.38 -12.75 8.54
CA SER A 119 1.66 -13.69 7.47
C SER A 119 0.32 -14.27 6.97
N HIS A 120 0.00 -14.07 5.68
CA HIS A 120 -1.24 -14.50 5.01
C HIS A 120 -2.54 -13.74 5.39
N HIS A 121 -2.72 -12.56 4.79
CA HIS A 121 -4.02 -11.89 4.74
C HIS A 121 -4.42 -11.55 3.29
N PRO A 122 -5.09 -12.46 2.57
CA PRO A 122 -5.45 -12.32 1.16
C PRO A 122 -6.26 -11.07 0.83
N GLN A 123 -7.06 -10.56 1.78
CA GLN A 123 -7.92 -9.40 1.55
C GLN A 123 -7.19 -8.06 1.63
N THR A 124 -6.28 -7.87 2.60
CA THR A 124 -5.46 -6.64 2.71
C THR A 124 -4.31 -6.68 1.71
N ASN A 125 -3.66 -7.84 1.57
CA ASN A 125 -2.58 -8.04 0.60
C ASN A 125 -3.13 -7.92 -0.83
N GLY A 126 -4.28 -8.52 -1.14
CA GLY A 126 -4.83 -8.51 -2.51
C GLY A 126 -5.19 -7.12 -3.05
N LYS A 127 -5.31 -6.11 -2.18
CA LYS A 127 -5.45 -4.72 -2.61
C LYS A 127 -4.09 -4.12 -2.98
N TRP A 128 -3.10 -4.29 -2.12
CA TRP A 128 -1.74 -3.81 -2.36
C TRP A 128 -1.07 -4.55 -3.51
N ASP A 129 -1.26 -5.86 -3.61
CA ASP A 129 -0.83 -6.70 -4.73
C ASP A 129 -1.32 -6.14 -6.07
N ARG A 130 -2.57 -5.66 -6.14
CA ARG A 130 -3.10 -5.03 -7.37
C ARG A 130 -2.46 -3.68 -7.67
N VAL A 131 -2.20 -2.85 -6.65
CA VAL A 131 -1.48 -1.58 -6.84
C VAL A 131 -0.07 -1.88 -7.36
N ASN A 132 0.63 -2.78 -6.70
CA ASN A 132 1.98 -3.23 -7.04
C ASN A 132 2.04 -3.74 -8.48
N GLN A 133 1.15 -4.66 -8.84
CA GLN A 133 1.05 -5.19 -10.21
C GLN A 133 0.75 -4.09 -11.23
N SER A 134 -0.14 -3.14 -10.92
CA SER A 134 -0.45 -2.03 -11.82
C SER A 134 0.77 -1.15 -12.07
N ILE A 135 1.49 -0.74 -11.02
CA ILE A 135 2.71 0.09 -11.13
C ILE A 135 3.81 -0.65 -11.88
N VAL A 136 4.07 -1.91 -11.53
CA VAL A 136 5.06 -2.76 -12.20
C VAL A 136 4.72 -2.92 -13.68
N THR A 137 3.47 -3.17 -14.03
CA THR A 137 3.04 -3.35 -15.42
C THR A 137 3.24 -2.07 -16.22
N LYS A 138 2.80 -0.92 -15.69
CA LYS A 138 3.02 0.39 -16.33
C LYS A 138 4.50 0.69 -16.54
N LEU A 139 5.34 0.42 -15.53
CA LEU A 139 6.79 0.57 -15.64
C LEU A 139 7.37 -0.33 -16.74
N ARG A 140 6.98 -1.62 -16.79
CA ARG A 140 7.45 -2.55 -17.84
C ARG A 140 7.05 -2.06 -19.23
N CYS A 141 5.81 -1.62 -19.41
CA CYS A 141 5.33 -1.09 -20.68
C CYS A 141 6.17 0.12 -21.11
N LYS A 142 6.35 1.12 -20.25
CA LYS A 142 7.13 2.34 -20.58
C LYS A 142 8.57 2.02 -20.93
N VAL A 143 9.20 1.14 -20.17
CA VAL A 143 10.59 0.75 -20.40
C VAL A 143 10.73 -0.04 -21.71
N ASN A 144 9.81 -0.97 -22.01
CA ASN A 144 9.86 -1.79 -23.23
C ASN A 144 9.46 -1.01 -24.50
N SER A 145 8.62 0.02 -24.37
CA SER A 145 8.24 0.90 -25.49
C SER A 145 9.28 1.99 -25.78
N SER A 146 10.27 2.17 -24.90
CA SER A 146 11.34 3.15 -25.11
C SER A 146 12.33 2.63 -26.15
N PRO A 147 12.61 3.39 -27.23
CA PRO A 147 13.58 3.00 -28.25
C PRO A 147 15.02 2.95 -27.72
N THR A 148 15.29 3.61 -26.59
CA THR A 148 16.58 3.58 -25.91
C THR A 148 16.47 2.87 -24.56
N LYS A 149 17.56 2.20 -24.12
CA LYS A 149 17.64 1.50 -22.82
C LYS A 149 17.69 2.50 -21.65
N ILE A 150 16.55 3.10 -21.34
CA ILE A 150 16.38 4.05 -20.24
C ILE A 150 16.07 3.26 -18.95
N PRO A 151 16.73 3.57 -17.82
CA PRO A 151 16.43 2.91 -16.55
C PRO A 151 15.01 3.21 -16.08
N TRP A 152 14.34 2.20 -15.53
CA TRP A 152 12.97 2.28 -15.01
C TRP A 152 12.77 3.43 -13.99
N THR A 153 13.82 3.80 -13.27
CA THR A 153 13.81 4.88 -12.27
C THR A 153 13.48 6.24 -12.88
N LYS A 154 13.82 6.47 -14.16
CA LYS A 154 13.48 7.72 -14.86
C LYS A 154 12.00 7.80 -15.24
N PHE A 155 11.32 6.67 -15.39
CA PHE A 155 9.89 6.62 -15.66
C PHE A 155 9.04 6.58 -14.39
N LEU A 156 9.66 6.42 -13.21
CA LEU A 156 8.94 6.21 -11.97
C LEU A 156 7.98 7.37 -11.66
N GLU A 157 8.48 8.60 -11.70
CA GLU A 157 7.66 9.79 -11.42
C GLU A 157 6.48 9.88 -12.40
N GLN A 158 6.74 9.70 -13.69
CA GLN A 158 5.68 9.70 -14.71
C GLN A 158 4.62 8.62 -14.44
N VAL A 159 5.03 7.38 -14.17
CA VAL A 159 4.10 6.27 -13.93
C VAL A 159 3.26 6.50 -12.67
N ILE A 160 3.86 7.03 -11.61
CA ILE A 160 3.14 7.34 -10.36
C ILE A 160 2.15 8.49 -10.57
N ASN A 161 2.54 9.54 -11.31
CA ASN A 161 1.61 10.61 -11.65
C ASN A 161 0.45 10.10 -12.50
N GLU A 162 0.74 9.30 -13.54
CA GLU A 162 -0.30 8.66 -14.36
C GLU A 162 -1.22 7.78 -13.50
N TYR A 163 -0.69 7.02 -12.55
CA TYR A 163 -1.50 6.22 -11.61
C TYR A 163 -2.41 7.11 -10.74
N ASN A 164 -1.84 8.11 -10.06
CA ASN A 164 -2.57 8.96 -9.12
C ASN A 164 -3.64 9.83 -9.82
N LEU A 165 -3.53 10.02 -11.13
CA LEU A 165 -4.46 10.81 -11.95
C LEU A 165 -5.45 9.96 -12.75
N THR A 166 -5.33 8.63 -12.71
CA THR A 166 -6.26 7.72 -13.35
C THR A 166 -7.40 7.35 -12.38
N PRO A 167 -8.68 7.51 -12.77
CA PRO A 167 -9.81 7.00 -11.97
C PRO A 167 -9.74 5.48 -11.79
N HIS A 168 -9.89 4.99 -10.55
CA HIS A 168 -9.93 3.55 -10.30
C HIS A 168 -11.33 2.97 -10.44
N SER A 169 -11.43 1.70 -10.86
CA SER A 169 -12.71 1.03 -11.11
C SER A 169 -13.61 0.89 -9.88
N VAL A 170 -13.01 0.75 -8.69
CA VAL A 170 -13.72 0.62 -7.40
C VAL A 170 -14.12 1.99 -6.87
N THR A 171 -13.18 2.90 -6.67
CA THR A 171 -13.47 4.21 -6.07
C THR A 171 -14.22 5.14 -7.03
N LYS A 172 -14.06 4.95 -8.36
CA LYS A 172 -14.52 5.84 -9.44
C LYS A 172 -13.82 7.19 -9.51
N PHE A 173 -12.93 7.49 -8.56
CA PHE A 173 -12.18 8.74 -8.48
C PHE A 173 -10.67 8.49 -8.65
N PRO A 174 -9.93 9.45 -9.22
CA PRO A 174 -8.49 9.46 -9.17
C PRO A 174 -7.97 9.60 -7.73
N PRO A 175 -6.88 8.89 -7.34
CA PRO A 175 -6.28 9.06 -6.03
C PRO A 175 -5.90 10.50 -5.65
N ALA A 176 -5.39 11.28 -6.61
CA ALA A 176 -5.05 12.68 -6.41
C ALA A 176 -6.27 13.55 -6.06
N CYS A 177 -7.42 13.28 -6.70
CA CYS A 177 -8.68 13.94 -6.39
C CYS A 177 -9.12 13.65 -4.95
N LEU A 178 -9.00 12.39 -4.51
CA LEU A 178 -9.36 12.01 -3.14
C LEU A 178 -8.42 12.61 -2.10
N LEU A 179 -7.15 12.83 -2.44
CA LEU A 179 -6.16 13.41 -1.53
C LEU A 179 -6.27 14.93 -1.44
N PHE A 180 -6.23 15.63 -2.57
CA PHE A 180 -6.12 17.08 -2.64
C PHE A 180 -7.45 17.80 -2.91
N GLY A 181 -8.49 17.08 -3.33
CA GLY A 181 -9.78 17.66 -3.70
C GLY A 181 -9.82 18.30 -5.10
N THR A 182 -8.66 18.60 -5.68
CA THR A 182 -8.52 19.13 -7.03
C THR A 182 -7.52 18.31 -7.83
N LEU A 183 -7.80 18.09 -9.11
CA LEU A 183 -6.78 17.56 -10.02
C LEU A 183 -5.82 18.70 -10.43
N PRO A 184 -4.50 18.44 -10.52
CA PRO A 184 -3.52 19.45 -10.94
C PRO A 184 -3.70 19.91 -12.40
N TYR A 185 -4.39 19.12 -13.22
CA TYR A 185 -4.82 19.48 -14.57
C TYR A 185 -6.13 18.75 -14.90
N THR A 186 -6.94 19.30 -15.79
CA THR A 186 -8.12 18.61 -16.35
C THR A 186 -7.64 17.49 -17.27
N PRO A 187 -7.86 16.19 -16.94
CA PRO A 187 -7.48 15.12 -17.85
C PRO A 187 -8.16 15.33 -19.22
N PRO A 188 -7.49 15.04 -20.35
CA PRO A 188 -8.10 15.16 -21.68
C PRO A 188 -9.40 14.35 -21.82
N LEU A 189 -9.49 13.22 -21.11
CA LEU A 189 -10.66 12.33 -21.06
C LEU A 189 -11.75 12.78 -20.07
N ALA A 190 -11.49 13.83 -19.29
CA ALA A 190 -12.37 14.36 -18.25
C ALA A 190 -12.87 15.77 -18.59
N GLN A 191 -12.85 16.16 -19.88
CA GLN A 191 -13.63 17.29 -20.36
C GLN A 191 -15.09 17.05 -19.92
N ASN A 192 -15.57 17.89 -18.99
CA ASN A 192 -16.90 17.85 -18.35
C ASN A 192 -17.08 17.01 -17.06
N GLN A 193 -16.03 16.45 -16.44
CA GLN A 193 -16.19 15.87 -15.09
C GLN A 193 -16.01 16.94 -14.00
N VAL A 194 -17.13 17.48 -13.52
CA VAL A 194 -17.16 18.21 -12.24
C VAL A 194 -17.05 17.17 -11.14
N TYR A 195 -15.88 17.07 -10.51
CA TYR A 195 -15.75 16.25 -9.31
C TYR A 195 -16.54 16.91 -8.17
N SER A 196 -17.29 16.08 -7.44
CA SER A 196 -17.95 16.48 -6.20
C SER A 196 -16.92 17.11 -5.24
N PRO A 197 -17.34 17.97 -4.31
CA PRO A 197 -16.49 18.41 -3.21
C PRO A 197 -15.73 17.23 -2.58
N VAL A 198 -14.47 17.45 -2.19
CA VAL A 198 -13.54 16.39 -1.79
C VAL A 198 -14.11 15.43 -0.73
N GLU A 199 -14.90 15.96 0.20
CA GLU A 199 -15.52 15.21 1.28
C GLU A 199 -16.59 14.24 0.74
N GLU A 200 -17.40 14.68 -0.22
CA GLU A 200 -18.38 13.83 -0.88
C GLU A 200 -17.72 12.76 -1.72
N ALA A 201 -16.68 13.12 -2.48
CA ALA A 201 -15.90 12.16 -3.27
C ALA A 201 -15.29 11.07 -2.38
N ARG A 202 -14.76 11.44 -1.21
CA ARG A 202 -14.27 10.48 -0.20
C ARG A 202 -15.39 9.59 0.34
N ARG A 203 -16.54 10.16 0.69
CA ARG A 203 -17.72 9.41 1.14
C ARG A 203 -18.14 8.36 0.11
N PHE A 204 -18.30 8.76 -1.15
CA PHE A 204 -18.66 7.83 -2.23
C PHE A 204 -17.57 6.77 -2.48
N ALA A 205 -16.29 7.15 -2.46
CA ALA A 205 -15.19 6.21 -2.63
C ALA A 205 -15.17 5.15 -1.51
N LYS A 206 -15.46 5.55 -0.27
CA LYS A 206 -15.59 4.67 0.89
C LYS A 206 -16.78 3.72 0.74
N GLU A 207 -17.97 4.23 0.43
CA GLU A 207 -19.16 3.40 0.21
C GLU A 207 -18.95 2.37 -0.91
N ASN A 208 -18.37 2.79 -2.04
CA ASN A 208 -18.07 1.90 -3.15
C ASN A 208 -17.04 0.83 -2.76
N THR A 209 -16.05 1.20 -1.94
CA THR A 209 -15.07 0.27 -1.40
C THR A 209 -15.73 -0.78 -0.49
N ILE A 210 -16.62 -0.36 0.41
CA ILE A 210 -17.37 -1.26 1.31
C ILE A 210 -18.23 -2.23 0.49
N LYS A 211 -19.06 -1.71 -0.42
CA LYS A 211 -19.90 -2.51 -1.31
C LYS A 211 -19.10 -3.53 -2.12
N TYR A 212 -17.91 -3.13 -2.59
CA TYR A 212 -17.00 -4.02 -3.31
C TYR A 212 -16.42 -5.12 -2.41
N HIS A 213 -16.02 -4.78 -1.17
CA HIS A 213 -15.52 -5.74 -0.20
C HIS A 213 -16.60 -6.75 0.21
N GLU A 214 -17.83 -6.31 0.48
CA GLU A 214 -18.97 -7.18 0.79
C GLU A 214 -19.27 -8.16 -0.34
N LYS A 215 -19.34 -7.67 -1.58
CA LYS A 215 -19.53 -8.53 -2.77
C LYS A 215 -18.41 -9.57 -2.92
N ASN A 216 -17.16 -9.19 -2.66
CA ASN A 216 -16.05 -10.12 -2.72
C ASN A 216 -16.07 -11.13 -1.57
N LYS A 217 -16.49 -10.71 -0.37
CA LYS A 217 -16.66 -11.61 0.78
C LYS A 217 -17.70 -12.68 0.47
N ILE A 218 -18.88 -12.30 -0.02
CA ILE A 218 -19.94 -13.24 -0.42
C ILE A 218 -19.42 -14.26 -1.44
N LYS A 219 -18.68 -13.79 -2.46
CA LYS A 219 -18.10 -14.68 -3.48
C LYS A 219 -17.02 -15.62 -2.94
N TYR A 220 -16.23 -15.15 -1.97
CA TYR A 220 -15.18 -15.94 -1.34
C TYR A 220 -15.81 -17.01 -0.44
N ASP A 221 -16.74 -16.61 0.42
CA ASP A 221 -17.44 -17.49 1.36
C ASP A 221 -18.24 -18.56 0.61
N ALA A 222 -18.87 -18.22 -0.54
CA ALA A 222 -19.56 -19.20 -1.39
C ALA A 222 -18.65 -20.28 -2.01
N ARG A 223 -17.32 -20.07 -2.00
CA ARG A 223 -16.32 -21.06 -2.47
C ARG A 223 -15.62 -21.76 -1.31
N PHE A 224 -15.86 -21.32 -0.08
CA PHE A 224 -15.26 -21.92 1.10
C PHE A 224 -16.03 -23.19 1.45
N ILE A 225 -15.32 -24.31 1.44
CA ILE A 225 -15.84 -25.59 1.93
C ILE A 225 -15.30 -25.73 3.34
N ASP A 226 -16.18 -25.73 4.34
CA ASP A 226 -15.78 -26.03 5.72
C ASP A 226 -15.25 -27.47 5.75
N SER A 227 -13.94 -27.61 5.97
CA SER A 227 -13.35 -28.90 6.32
C SER A 227 -13.25 -28.94 7.85
N PRO A 228 -14.05 -29.77 8.54
CA PRO A 228 -13.82 -30.00 9.96
C PRO A 228 -12.44 -30.67 10.10
N PHE A 229 -11.62 -30.14 11.02
CA PHE A 229 -10.35 -30.75 11.40
C PHE A 229 -10.55 -31.43 12.73
N GLU A 230 -10.16 -32.69 12.81
CA GLU A 230 -10.19 -33.47 14.04
C GLU A 230 -8.83 -33.39 14.76
N PRO A 231 -8.80 -33.49 16.10
CA PRO A 231 -7.54 -33.54 16.85
C PRO A 231 -6.68 -34.73 16.38
N GLY A 232 -5.60 -34.44 15.64
CA GLY A 232 -4.72 -35.46 15.05
C GLY A 232 -4.44 -35.26 13.56
N ASP A 233 -5.20 -34.40 12.89
CA ASP A 233 -4.96 -34.08 11.48
C ASP A 233 -3.65 -33.32 11.28
N ILE A 234 -2.84 -33.80 10.33
CA ILE A 234 -1.61 -33.11 9.92
C ILE A 234 -2.02 -32.01 8.94
N VAL A 235 -1.94 -30.77 9.40
CA VAL A 235 -2.06 -29.59 8.54
C VAL A 235 -0.75 -29.45 7.76
N LEU A 236 -0.79 -29.73 6.44
CA LEU A 236 0.31 -29.53 5.50
C LEU A 236 0.59 -28.04 5.25
#